data_AF-A0A9E6BIS9-F1
#
_entry.id   AF-A0A9E6BIS9-F1
#
_cell.length_a   1.000
_cell.length_b   1.000
_cell.length_c   1.000
_cell.angle_alpha   90.00
_cell.angle_beta   90.00
_cell.angle_gamma   90.00
#
_symmetry.space_group_name_H-M   'P 1'
#
loop_
_entity.id
_entity.type
_entity.pdbx_description
1 polymer ?
#
loop_
_entity_poly.entity_id
_entity_poly.type
_entity_poly.pdbx_seq_one_letter_code
_entity_poly.pdbx_strand_id
1 'polypeptide(L)' 'MWKKEVKTNLGLFLKAGLPFTLWGMGIVFLGIWILKQIFAKNEYLMAILFAWLAIFWVIYQPLFKNKIVKIKARMNKS' A
#
# COMPACT_ATOMS: atom_id res chain seq x y z
N MET A 1 -7.62 7.88 28.54
CA MET A 1 -7.35 6.63 27.79
C MET A 1 -7.02 6.85 26.32
N TRP A 2 -7.65 7.82 25.62
CA TRP A 2 -7.43 8.09 24.18
C TRP A 2 -5.97 8.29 23.73
N LYS A 3 -5.16 9.01 24.52
CA LYS A 3 -3.77 9.34 24.14
C LYS A 3 -2.81 8.13 24.11
N LYS A 4 -3.09 7.07 24.89
CA LYS A 4 -2.25 5.85 24.90
C LYS A 4 -2.55 4.95 23.71
N GLU A 5 -3.82 4.78 23.34
CA GLU A 5 -4.21 4.01 22.15
C GLU A 5 -3.74 4.66 20.85
N VAL A 6 -3.79 5.99 20.75
CA VAL A 6 -3.30 6.72 19.57
C VAL A 6 -1.80 6.54 19.38
N LYS A 7 -0.99 6.58 20.46
CA LYS A 7 0.45 6.29 20.40
C LYS A 7 0.73 4.84 19.96
N THR A 8 -0.04 3.87 20.46
CA THR A 8 0.13 2.46 20.09
C THR A 8 -0.31 2.21 18.64
N ASN A 9 -1.40 2.82 18.19
CA ASN A 9 -1.88 2.73 16.81
C ASN A 9 -0.94 3.45 15.83
N LEU A 10 -0.35 4.59 16.21
CA LEU A 10 0.70 5.26 15.42
C LEU A 10 1.98 4.42 15.37
N GLY A 11 2.38 3.79 16.47
CA GLY A 11 3.53 2.89 16.50
C GLY A 11 3.32 1.66 15.60
N LEU A 12 2.11 1.10 15.61
CA LEU A 12 1.68 0.07 14.65
C LEU A 12 1.73 0.58 13.22
N PHE A 13 1.17 1.75 12.94
CA PHE A 13 1.15 2.29 11.60
C PHE A 13 2.57 2.61 11.09
N LEU A 14 3.46 3.11 11.94
CA LEU A 14 4.85 3.41 11.58
C LEU A 14 5.69 2.13 11.38
N LYS A 15 5.58 1.13 12.26
CA LYS A 15 6.37 -0.11 12.14
C LYS A 15 5.79 -1.10 11.13
N ALA A 16 4.47 -1.14 10.97
CA ALA A 16 3.78 -2.11 10.12
C ALA A 16 3.29 -1.50 8.82
N GLY A 17 2.66 -0.33 8.91
CA GLY A 17 2.02 0.34 7.79
C GLY A 17 3.03 1.00 6.87
N LEU A 18 3.93 1.82 7.42
CA LEU A 18 4.91 2.59 6.66
C LEU A 18 5.78 1.73 5.72
N PRO A 19 6.43 0.64 6.18
CA PRO A 19 7.23 -0.18 5.27
C PRO A 19 6.40 -0.89 4.20
N PHE A 20 5.12 -1.22 4.50
CA PHE A 20 4.24 -1.79 3.49
C PHE A 20 3.76 -0.76 2.47
N THR A 21 3.47 0.46 2.91
CA THR A 21 3.13 1.59 2.06
C THR A 21 4.29 2.00 1.18
N LEU A 22 5.52 2.00 1.70
CA LEU A 22 6.73 2.25 0.91
C LEU A 22 6.93 1.18 -0.17
N TRP A 23 6.73 -0.10 0.18
CA TRP A 23 6.73 -1.19 -0.79
C TRP A 23 5.65 -1.06 -1.85
N GLY A 24 4.43 -0.70 -1.43
CA GLY A 24 3.31 -0.47 -2.33
C GLY A 24 3.55 0.70 -3.27
N MET A 25 4.07 1.82 -2.76
CA MET A 25 4.52 2.95 -3.58
C MET A 25 5.55 2.50 -4.61
N GLY A 26 6.56 1.74 -4.19
CA GLY A 26 7.57 1.20 -5.11
C GLY A 26 6.94 0.45 -6.28
N ILE A 27 6.02 -0.47 -6.01
CA ILE A 27 5.31 -1.25 -7.04
C ILE A 27 4.47 -0.35 -7.95
N VAL A 28 3.75 0.62 -7.39
CA VAL A 28 2.93 1.56 -8.16
C VAL A 28 3.81 2.38 -9.10
N PHE A 29 4.88 2.99 -8.61
CA PHE A 29 5.80 3.78 -9.43
C PHE A 29 6.47 2.93 -10.52
N LEU A 30 6.86 1.70 -10.21
CA LEU A 30 7.44 0.77 -11.19
C LEU A 30 6.44 0.43 -12.28
N GLY A 31 5.19 0.11 -11.92
CA GLY A 31 4.13 -0.16 -12.89
C GLY A 31 3.81 1.06 -13.76
N ILE A 32 3.71 2.26 -13.17
CA ILE A 32 3.53 3.50 -13.92
C ILE A 32 4.70 3.74 -14.88
N TRP A 33 5.94 3.54 -14.44
CA TRP A 33 7.13 3.75 -15.26
C TRP A 33 7.17 2.79 -16.45
N ILE A 34 6.89 1.50 -16.22
CA ILE A 34 6.80 0.48 -17.28
C ILE A 34 5.68 0.82 -18.26
N LEU A 35 4.48 1.14 -17.77
CA LEU A 35 3.34 1.49 -18.61
C LEU A 35 3.61 2.74 -19.44
N LYS A 36 4.25 3.76 -18.85
CA LYS A 36 4.65 4.96 -19.56
C LYS A 36 5.68 4.68 -20.65
N GLN A 37 6.63 3.77 -20.41
CA GLN A 37 7.62 3.35 -21.43
C GLN A 37 6.96 2.60 -22.59
N ILE A 38 6.11 1.61 -22.29
CA ILE A 38 5.52 0.73 -23.31
C ILE A 38 4.41 1.45 -24.09
N PHE A 39 3.60 2.28 -23.42
CA PHE A 39 2.41 2.90 -23.97
C PHE A 39 2.53 4.42 -24.16
N ALA A 40 3.76 4.97 -24.24
CA ALA A 40 4.03 6.41 -24.33
C ALA A 40 3.26 7.14 -25.45
N LYS A 41 3.02 6.46 -26.57
CA LYS A 41 2.33 7.00 -27.76
C LYS A 41 0.85 6.61 -27.83
N ASN A 42 0.32 5.93 -26.82
CA ASN A 42 -1.03 5.42 -26.82
C ASN A 42 -1.98 6.44 -26.18
N GLU A 43 -3.05 6.81 -26.89
CA GLU A 43 -4.08 7.76 -26.43
C GLU A 43 -4.77 7.27 -25.16
N TYR A 44 -4.78 5.96 -24.93
CA TYR A 44 -5.37 5.32 -23.76
C TYR A 44 -4.41 5.17 -22.57
N LEU A 45 -3.18 5.70 -22.63
CA LEU A 45 -2.20 5.59 -21.54
C LEU A 45 -2.79 6.00 -20.19
N MET A 46 -3.56 7.09 -20.15
CA MET A 46 -4.19 7.58 -18.93
C MET A 46 -5.21 6.58 -18.37
N ALA A 47 -6.05 5.99 -19.22
CA ALA A 47 -7.02 4.97 -18.82
C ALA A 47 -6.34 3.70 -18.32
N ILE A 48 -5.25 3.27 -18.96
CA ILE A 48 -4.45 2.10 -18.54
C ILE A 48 -3.80 2.36 -17.17
N LEU A 49 -3.29 3.57 -16.93
CA LEU A 49 -2.75 3.95 -15.62
C LEU A 49 -3.82 3.94 -14.52
N PHE A 50 -5.03 4.41 -14.80
CA PHE A 50 -6.14 4.32 -13.86
C PHE A 50 -6.57 2.88 -13.60
N ALA A 51 -6.63 2.04 -14.64
CA ALA A 51 -6.92 0.62 -14.48
C ALA A 51 -5.86 -0.08 -13.63
N TRP A 52 -4.58 0.23 -13.86
CA TRP A 52 -3.46 -0.28 -13.07
C TRP A 52 -3.58 0.13 -11.60
N LEU A 53 -3.88 1.40 -11.32
CA LEU A 53 -4.09 1.89 -9.96
C LEU A 53 -5.29 1.23 -9.28
N ALA A 54 -6.40 1.03 -10.01
CA ALA A 54 -7.58 0.36 -9.49
C ALA A 54 -7.30 -1.11 -9.14
N ILE A 55 -6.64 -1.85 -10.03
CA ILE A 55 -6.23 -3.24 -9.78
C ILE A 55 -5.28 -3.30 -8.58
N PHE A 56 -4.26 -2.44 -8.57
CA PHE A 56 -3.32 -2.36 -7.47
C PHE A 56 -4.06 -2.08 -6.16
N TRP A 57 -5.00 -1.14 -6.15
CA TRP A 57 -5.78 -0.80 -4.96
C TRP A 57 -6.57 -1.99 -4.41
N VAL A 58 -7.30 -2.70 -5.28
CA VAL A 58 -8.12 -3.87 -4.90
C VAL A 58 -7.26 -4.99 -4.31
N ILE A 59 -6.04 -5.19 -4.80
CA ILE A 59 -5.12 -6.22 -4.29
C ILE A 59 -4.39 -5.72 -3.02
N TYR A 60 -3.98 -4.45 -3.01
CA TYR A 60 -3.20 -3.87 -1.93
C TYR A 60 -4.01 -3.70 -0.64
N GLN A 61 -5.27 -3.29 -0.73
CA GLN A 61 -6.13 -3.04 0.42
C GLN A 61 -6.32 -4.26 1.35
N PRO A 62 -6.65 -5.48 0.85
CA PRO A 62 -6.74 -6.67 1.70
C PRO A 62 -5.38 -7.12 2.22
N LEU A 63 -4.31 -7.02 1.42
CA LEU A 63 -2.96 -7.37 1.87
C LEU A 63 -2.49 -6.47 3.02
N PHE A 64 -2.75 -5.16 2.93
CA PHE A 64 -2.45 -4.19 3.98
C PHE A 64 -3.21 -4.51 5.27
N LYS A 65 -4.52 -4.76 5.15
CA LYS A 65 -5.36 -5.17 6.29
C LYS A 65 -4.82 -6.44 6.96
N ASN A 66 -4.50 -7.48 6.18
CA ASN A 66 -3.93 -8.72 6.70
C ASN A 66 -2.59 -8.50 7.41
N LYS A 67 -1.74 -7.61 6.90
CA LYS A 67 -0.44 -7.32 7.51
C LYS A 67 -0.58 -6.58 8.84
N ILE A 68 -1.50 -5.62 8.93
CA ILE A 68 -1.82 -4.95 10.20
C ILE A 68 -2.37 -5.94 11.22
N VAL A 69 -3.32 -6.81 10.83
CA VAL A 69 -3.87 -7.84 11.73
C VAL A 69 -2.79 -8.80 12.22
N LYS A 70 -1.90 -9.26 11.34
CA LYS A 70 -0.80 -10.16 11.68
C LYS A 70 0.21 -9.52 12.64
N ILE A 71 0.51 -8.24 12.47
CA ILE A 71 1.43 -7.52 13.37
C ILE A 71 0.76 -7.19 14.70
N LYS A 72 -0.52 -6.81 14.70
CA LYS A 72 -1.31 -6.67 15.94
C LYS A 72 -1.32 -7.98 16.74
N ALA A 73 -1.49 -9.12 16.08
CA ALA A 73 -1.44 -10.44 16.72
C ALA A 73 -0.04 -10.77 17.29
N ARG A 74 1.05 -10.35 16.63
CA ARG A 74 2.42 -10.51 17.19
C ARG A 74 2.67 -9.62 18.40
N MET A 75 2.18 -8.38 18.41
CA MET A 75 2.39 -7.48 19.55
C MET A 75 1.55 -7.86 20.77
N ASN A 76 0.41 -8.55 20.60
CA ASN A 76 -0.41 -9.03 21.72
C ASN A 76 0.13 -10.32 22.37
N LYS A 77 1.18 -10.91 21.80
CA LYS A 77 1.79 -12.19 22.23
C LYS A 77 3.19 -12.00 22.82
N SER A 78 3.66 -10.76 22.94
CA SER A 78 4.92 -10.35 23.57
C SER A 78 4.63 -9.53 24.81
#